data_AF-A0A6S7JZF8-F1
#
_entry.id   AF-A0A6S7JZF8-F1
#
_cell.length_a   1.000
_cell.length_b   1.000
_cell.length_c   1.000
_cell.angle_alpha   90.00
_cell.angle_beta   90.00
_cell.angle_gamma   90.00
#
_symmetry.space_group_name_H-M   'P 1'
#
loop_
_entity.id
_entity.type
_entity.pdbx_description
1 polymer ?
#
loop_
_entity_poly.entity_id
_entity_poly.type
_entity_poly.pdbx_seq_one_letter_code
_entity_poly.pdbx_strand_id
1 'polypeptide(L)'
;FQSLAVPNGLVANLFGPVEGKRHDSAMLAQSDLYNKLQQLDPLPSENPVCIYGDPAYPHRPQLQCPFKGARITPEQQEWNKAMSSVRVSVEWIFGDIVNYFKFIDFKKPLKIQLSAVGKMYICCTLLHNARCCFYGSITSQFFELEPPSINEYFV
;
A
#
# COMPACT_ATOMS: atom_id res chain seq x y z
N PHE A 1 -8.57 5.23 0.21
CA PHE A 1 -7.68 4.73 1.27
C PHE A 1 -6.26 4.83 0.75
N GLN A 2 -5.29 4.98 1.63
CA GLN A 2 -3.87 4.79 1.34
C GLN A 2 -3.44 3.51 2.04
N SER A 3 -2.71 2.65 1.35
CA SER A 3 -2.16 1.42 1.94
C SER A 3 -0.67 1.28 1.63
N LEU A 4 0.07 0.71 2.58
CA LEU A 4 1.41 0.19 2.36
C LEU A 4 1.31 -1.34 2.23
N ALA A 5 1.53 -1.84 1.03
CA ALA A 5 1.67 -3.27 0.77
C ALA A 5 3.13 -3.69 0.99
N VAL A 6 3.32 -4.90 1.51
CA VAL A 6 4.65 -5.51 1.69
C VAL A 6 4.79 -6.78 0.83
N PRO A 7 6.03 -7.20 0.49
CA PRO A 7 6.25 -8.27 -0.49
C PRO A 7 5.62 -9.62 -0.13
N ASN A 8 5.40 -9.89 1.16
CA ASN A 8 4.73 -11.11 1.61
C ASN A 8 3.20 -11.10 1.46
N GLY A 9 2.65 -10.10 0.77
CA GLY A 9 1.23 -9.97 0.48
C GLY A 9 0.40 -9.31 1.57
N LEU A 10 1.01 -8.90 2.69
CA LEU A 10 0.30 -8.21 3.74
C LEU A 10 0.12 -6.71 3.45
N VAL A 11 -0.92 -6.13 4.04
CA VAL A 11 -1.05 -4.69 4.20
C VAL A 11 -0.43 -4.29 5.55
N ALA A 12 0.73 -3.65 5.51
CA ALA A 12 1.48 -3.21 6.71
C ALA A 12 0.94 -1.89 7.29
N ASN A 13 0.33 -1.03 6.46
CA ASN A 13 -0.31 0.19 6.92
C ASN A 13 -1.56 0.47 6.09
N LEU A 14 -2.60 1.00 6.73
CA LEU A 14 -3.84 1.42 6.07
C LEU A 14 -4.34 2.71 6.70
N PHE A 15 -4.55 3.73 5.87
CA PHE A 15 -5.08 5.03 6.26
C PHE A 15 -6.33 5.40 5.46
N GLY A 16 -7.34 5.93 6.14
CA GLY A 16 -8.61 6.38 5.57
C GLY A 16 -9.82 5.93 6.38
N PRO A 17 -11.04 6.09 5.84
CA PRO A 17 -11.36 6.60 4.51
C PRO A 17 -11.10 8.10 4.40
N VAL A 18 -10.64 8.56 3.23
CA VAL A 18 -10.45 9.98 2.89
C VAL A 18 -11.38 10.31 1.73
N GLU A 19 -11.90 11.54 1.70
CA GLU A 19 -12.72 12.03 0.59
C GLU A 19 -11.91 12.04 -0.72
N GLY A 20 -12.43 11.36 -1.76
CA GLY A 20 -11.70 11.13 -3.02
C GLY A 20 -11.41 12.37 -3.87
N LYS A 21 -11.94 13.55 -3.52
CA LYS A 21 -11.62 14.83 -4.20
C LYS A 21 -10.34 15.48 -3.68
N ARG A 22 -9.73 14.97 -2.61
CA ARG A 22 -8.47 15.50 -2.06
C ARG A 22 -7.29 14.95 -2.84
N HIS A 23 -6.23 15.76 -2.98
CA HIS A 23 -4.97 15.32 -3.59
C HIS A 23 -4.31 14.20 -2.77
N ASP A 24 -3.70 13.22 -3.45
CA ASP A 24 -3.01 12.11 -2.80
C ASP A 24 -1.88 12.58 -1.88
N SER A 25 -1.16 13.64 -2.25
CA SER A 25 -0.14 14.26 -1.39
C SER A 25 -0.70 14.78 -0.07
N ALA A 26 -1.94 15.27 -0.05
CA ALA A 26 -2.62 15.68 1.18
C ALA A 26 -3.01 14.46 2.03
N MET A 27 -3.37 13.34 1.41
CA MET A 27 -3.61 12.08 2.11
C MET A 27 -2.31 11.53 2.73
N LEU A 28 -1.19 11.61 2.03
CA LEU A 28 0.13 11.27 2.57
C LEU A 28 0.47 12.12 3.80
N ALA A 29 0.29 13.44 3.72
CA ALA A 29 0.51 14.32 4.85
C ALA A 29 -0.39 13.98 6.06
N GLN A 30 -1.67 13.68 5.82
CA GLN A 30 -2.62 13.32 6.88
C GLN A 30 -2.34 11.96 7.52
N SER A 31 -1.83 11.00 6.76
CA SER A 31 -1.50 9.65 7.26
C SER A 31 -0.31 9.61 8.21
N ASP A 32 0.54 10.65 8.14
CA ASP A 32 1.84 10.73 8.81
C ASP A 32 2.80 9.57 8.45
N LEU A 33 2.55 8.88 7.32
CA LEU A 33 3.29 7.69 6.91
C LEU A 33 4.78 7.97 6.74
N TYR A 34 5.13 9.09 6.09
CA TYR A 34 6.52 9.43 5.83
C TYR A 34 7.32 9.64 7.13
N ASN A 35 6.74 10.34 8.11
CA ASN A 35 7.40 10.57 9.40
C ASN A 35 7.57 9.24 10.17
N LYS A 36 6.58 8.34 10.11
CA LYS A 36 6.71 6.97 10.66
C LYS A 36 7.84 6.18 10.01
N LEU A 37 8.01 6.28 8.69
CA LEU A 37 9.14 5.64 8.00
C LEU A 37 10.49 6.18 8.47
N GLN A 38 10.60 7.50 8.67
CA GLN A 38 11.82 8.11 9.19
C GLN A 38 12.13 7.71 10.65
N GLN A 39 11.12 7.40 11.45
CA GLN A 39 11.31 6.90 12.82
C GLN A 39 11.75 5.44 12.87
N LEU A 40 11.34 4.62 11.89
CA LEU A 40 11.76 3.21 11.78
C LEU A 40 13.23 3.07 11.42
N ASP A 41 13.78 4.06 10.72
CA ASP A 41 15.18 4.09 10.30
C ASP A 41 15.82 5.45 10.63
N PRO A 42 16.09 5.72 11.93
CA PRO A 42 16.51 7.02 12.41
C PRO A 42 17.97 7.37 12.08
N LEU A 43 18.76 6.38 11.67
CA LEU A 43 20.13 6.56 11.20
C LEU A 43 20.13 6.27 9.70
N PRO A 44 20.57 7.18 8.82
CA PRO A 44 20.79 6.83 7.43
C PRO A 44 21.93 5.81 7.39
N SER A 45 21.57 4.53 7.42
CA SER A 45 22.46 3.49 6.91
C SER A 45 22.75 3.80 5.44
N GLU A 46 23.78 3.19 4.85
CA GLU A 46 24.04 3.35 3.40
C GLU A 46 22.80 3.00 2.54
N ASN A 47 21.84 2.24 3.10
CA ASN A 47 20.60 1.82 2.45
C ASN A 47 19.37 2.08 3.33
N PRO A 48 18.80 3.30 3.31
CA PRO A 48 17.63 3.59 4.12
C PRO A 48 16.43 2.72 3.73
N VAL A 49 15.61 2.33 4.71
CA VAL A 49 14.34 1.65 4.44
C VAL A 49 13.47 2.57 3.59
N CYS A 50 13.15 2.11 2.39
CA CYS A 50 12.48 2.92 1.39
C CYS A 50 11.26 2.19 0.83
N ILE A 51 10.17 2.95 0.67
CA ILE A 51 8.97 2.48 -0.02
C ILE A 51 8.84 3.13 -1.40
N TYR A 52 8.11 2.47 -2.29
CA TYR A 52 7.77 3.00 -3.60
C TYR A 52 6.33 3.53 -3.61
N GLY A 53 6.19 4.81 -3.94
CA GLY A 53 4.95 5.57 -3.86
C GLY A 53 4.25 5.79 -5.19
N ASP A 54 3.00 6.27 -5.10
CA ASP A 54 2.25 6.77 -6.24
C ASP A 54 3.01 7.95 -6.89
N PRO A 55 2.96 8.10 -8.24
CA PRO A 55 3.50 9.27 -8.90
C PRO A 55 3.15 10.58 -8.18
N ALA A 56 1.91 10.79 -7.73
CA ALA A 56 1.46 12.03 -7.09
C ALA A 56 2.19 12.41 -5.78
N TYR A 57 2.98 11.51 -5.19
CA TYR A 57 3.78 11.78 -4.01
C TYR A 57 5.09 12.52 -4.33
N PRO A 58 5.64 13.27 -3.36
CA PRO A 58 6.95 13.87 -3.49
C PRO A 58 8.05 12.81 -3.40
N HIS A 59 9.08 12.96 -4.23
CA HIS A 59 10.27 12.11 -4.16
C HIS A 59 11.12 12.48 -2.93
N ARG A 60 11.41 11.51 -2.07
CA ARG A 60 12.14 11.64 -0.80
C ARG A 60 13.01 10.40 -0.54
N PRO A 61 14.04 10.45 0.34
CA PRO A 61 14.92 9.30 0.58
C PRO A 61 14.17 8.00 0.95
N GLN A 62 13.24 8.04 1.90
CA GLN A 62 12.43 6.88 2.31
C GLN A 62 11.14 6.67 1.47
N LEU A 63 10.86 7.57 0.51
CA LEU A 63 9.67 7.51 -0.35
C LEU A 63 10.07 7.86 -1.78
N GLN A 64 10.42 6.81 -2.53
CA GLN A 64 10.78 6.93 -3.93
C GLN A 64 9.51 6.92 -4.79
N CYS A 65 9.53 7.65 -5.89
CA CYS A 65 8.41 7.73 -6.83
C CYS A 65 8.97 7.69 -8.26
N PRO A 66 8.16 7.31 -9.26
CA PRO A 66 8.63 7.30 -10.63
C PRO A 66 9.21 8.66 -11.04
N PHE A 67 10.30 8.64 -11.81
CA PHE A 67 10.88 9.84 -12.40
C PHE A 67 9.87 10.49 -13.35
N LYS A 68 9.75 11.82 -13.31
CA LYS A 68 8.79 12.59 -14.09
C LYS A 68 9.46 13.71 -14.87
N GLY A 69 8.82 14.12 -15.96
CA GLY A 69 9.23 15.27 -16.77
C GLY A 69 9.31 14.94 -18.25
N ALA A 70 9.43 15.97 -19.08
CA ALA A 70 9.52 15.80 -20.54
C ALA A 70 10.85 15.16 -21.00
N ARG A 71 11.87 15.16 -20.15
CA ARG A 71 13.20 14.60 -20.44
C ARG A 71 13.65 13.71 -19.29
N ILE A 72 13.19 12.46 -19.31
CA ILE A 72 13.72 11.40 -18.44
C ILE A 72 14.80 10.64 -19.20
N THR A 73 15.89 10.27 -18.51
CA THR A 73 17.00 9.51 -19.11
C THR A 73 16.55 8.08 -19.46
N PRO A 74 17.25 7.38 -20.37
CA PRO A 74 16.97 5.96 -20.64
C PRO A 74 17.01 5.09 -19.37
N GLU A 75 17.96 5.35 -18.47
CA GLU A 75 18.09 4.66 -17.18
C GLU A 75 16.86 4.91 -16.28
N GLN A 76 16.36 6.15 -16.22
CA GLN A 76 15.15 6.49 -15.47
C GLN A 76 13.89 5.83 -16.07
N GLN A 77 13.84 5.67 -17.40
CA GLN A 77 12.75 4.95 -18.07
C GLN A 77 12.76 3.46 -17.70
N GLU A 78 13.95 2.84 -17.71
CA GLU A 78 14.12 1.45 -17.32
C GLU A 78 13.74 1.23 -15.85
N TRP A 79 14.20 2.13 -14.97
CA TRP A 79 13.79 2.14 -13.57
C TRP A 79 12.26 2.24 -13.41
N ASN A 80 11.63 3.22 -14.07
CA ASN A 80 10.18 3.40 -14.01
C ASN A 80 9.43 2.16 -14.52
N LYS A 81 9.95 1.49 -15.56
CA LYS A 81 9.38 0.26 -16.10
C LYS A 81 9.46 -0.89 -15.10
N ALA A 82 10.63 -1.12 -14.50
CA ALA A 82 10.84 -2.14 -13.48
C ALA A 82 9.98 -1.91 -12.23
N MET A 83 9.89 -0.66 -11.78
CA MET A 83 9.07 -0.32 -10.62
C MET A 83 7.56 -0.33 -10.92
N SER A 84 7.16 -0.11 -12.18
CA SER A 84 5.76 -0.26 -12.56
C SER A 84 5.27 -1.70 -12.41
N SER A 85 6.09 -2.71 -12.72
CA SER A 85 5.70 -4.12 -12.51
C SER A 85 5.55 -4.45 -11.03
N VAL A 86 6.41 -3.89 -10.18
CA VAL A 86 6.32 -4.05 -8.73
C VAL A 86 5.05 -3.39 -8.17
N ARG A 87 4.68 -2.21 -8.66
CA ARG A 87 3.49 -1.47 -8.19
C ARG A 87 2.17 -2.21 -8.45
N VAL A 88 2.12 -3.07 -9.47
CA VAL A 88 0.91 -3.88 -9.77
C VAL A 88 0.53 -4.77 -8.58
N SER A 89 1.49 -5.19 -7.74
CA SER A 89 1.20 -5.97 -6.53
C SER A 89 0.27 -5.27 -5.53
N VAL A 90 0.29 -3.94 -5.49
CA VAL A 90 -0.62 -3.14 -4.67
C VAL A 90 -2.05 -3.28 -5.19
N GLU A 91 -2.23 -3.22 -6.52
CA GLU A 91 -3.52 -3.37 -7.18
C GLU A 91 -4.10 -4.77 -6.97
N TRP A 92 -3.26 -5.81 -6.97
CA TRP A 92 -3.69 -7.18 -6.65
C TRP A 92 -4.26 -7.30 -5.23
N ILE A 93 -3.61 -6.69 -4.24
CA ILE A 93 -4.09 -6.71 -2.85
C ILE A 93 -5.44 -6.00 -2.73
N PHE A 94 -5.59 -4.83 -3.35
CA PHE A 94 -6.87 -4.12 -3.39
C PHE A 94 -7.96 -4.96 -4.09
N GLY A 95 -7.60 -5.61 -5.19
CA GLY A 95 -8.46 -6.53 -5.93
C GLY A 95 -8.90 -7.71 -5.07
N ASP A 96 -7.98 -8.35 -4.34
CA ASP A 96 -8.29 -9.46 -3.45
C ASP A 96 -9.26 -9.04 -2.33
N ILE A 97 -9.00 -7.92 -1.68
CA ILE A 97 -9.89 -7.39 -0.62
C ILE A 97 -11.31 -7.19 -1.17
N VAL A 98 -11.46 -6.58 -2.35
CA VAL A 98 -12.76 -6.39 -2.99
C VAL A 98 -13.40 -7.72 -3.42
N ASN A 99 -12.62 -8.66 -3.95
CA ASN A 99 -13.11 -9.94 -4.45
C ASN A 99 -13.62 -10.86 -3.33
N TYR A 100 -12.89 -10.93 -2.20
CA TYR A 100 -13.31 -11.74 -1.05
C TYR A 100 -14.42 -11.06 -0.24
N PHE A 101 -14.40 -9.74 -0.14
CA PHE A 101 -15.36 -8.96 0.65
C PHE A 101 -16.25 -8.09 -0.24
N LYS A 102 -16.90 -8.68 -1.25
CA LYS A 102 -17.69 -7.97 -2.28
C LYS A 102 -18.66 -6.91 -1.75
N PHE A 103 -19.12 -7.05 -0.51
CA PHE A 103 -20.00 -6.08 0.10
C PHE A 103 -19.38 -4.67 0.23
N ILE A 104 -18.05 -4.55 0.23
CA ILE A 104 -17.34 -3.26 0.25
C ILE A 104 -17.23 -2.60 -1.14
N ASP A 105 -17.66 -3.26 -2.22
CA ASP A 105 -17.74 -2.68 -3.57
C ASP A 105 -19.14 -2.18 -3.92
N PHE A 106 -20.16 -2.48 -3.10
CA PHE A 106 -21.49 -1.93 -3.30
C PHE A 106 -21.52 -0.43 -2.94
N LYS A 107 -21.28 0.42 -3.95
CA LYS A 107 -21.18 1.89 -3.80
C LYS A 107 -22.44 2.56 -3.23
N LYS A 108 -23.63 1.98 -3.45
CA LYS A 108 -24.91 2.59 -3.02
C LYS A 108 -25.05 2.69 -1.49
N PRO A 109 -24.80 1.63 -0.70
CA PRO A 109 -24.82 1.70 0.77
C PRO A 109 -23.56 2.32 1.41
N LEU A 110 -22.43 2.39 0.70
CA LEU A 110 -21.15 2.82 1.25
C LEU A 110 -20.94 4.33 1.10
N LYS A 111 -21.58 5.08 1.98
CA LYS A 111 -21.44 6.53 2.06
C LYS A 111 -20.59 6.90 3.27
N ILE A 112 -19.52 7.66 3.04
CA ILE A 112 -18.69 8.25 4.10
C ILE A 112 -19.61 9.10 4.99
N GLN A 113 -19.45 9.01 6.31
CA GLN A 113 -20.31 9.62 7.36
C GLN A 113 -21.73 9.05 7.53
N LEU A 114 -22.23 8.23 6.60
CA LEU A 114 -23.58 7.63 6.69
C LEU A 114 -23.56 6.12 6.88
N SER A 115 -22.38 5.51 6.78
CA SER A 115 -22.15 4.08 7.00
C SER A 115 -20.78 3.88 7.66
N ALA A 116 -20.60 2.73 8.31
CA ALA A 116 -19.32 2.36 8.91
C ALA A 116 -18.27 1.90 7.87
N VAL A 117 -18.29 2.46 6.65
CA VAL A 117 -17.43 2.06 5.51
C VAL A 117 -15.95 2.01 5.89
N GLY A 118 -15.50 2.96 6.72
CA GLY A 118 -14.13 2.98 7.22
C GLY A 118 -13.77 1.74 8.04
N LYS A 119 -14.58 1.45 9.07
CA LYS A 119 -14.39 0.28 9.93
C LYS A 119 -14.53 -1.02 9.14
N MET A 120 -15.51 -1.11 8.24
CA MET A 120 -15.72 -2.27 7.39
C MET A 120 -14.47 -2.58 6.55
N TYR A 121 -13.90 -1.57 5.90
CA TYR A 121 -12.72 -1.75 5.06
C TYR A 121 -11.47 -2.13 5.86
N ILE A 122 -11.27 -1.54 7.04
CA ILE A 122 -10.19 -1.90 7.96
C ILE A 122 -10.34 -3.36 8.41
N CYS A 123 -11.53 -3.79 8.82
CA CYS A 123 -11.78 -5.19 9.19
C CYS A 123 -11.54 -6.14 8.02
N CYS A 124 -11.99 -5.79 6.80
CA CYS A 124 -11.74 -6.59 5.60
C CYS A 124 -10.24 -6.72 5.29
N THR A 125 -9.47 -5.66 5.51
CA THR A 125 -8.01 -5.67 5.33
C THR A 125 -7.33 -6.57 6.37
N LEU A 126 -7.76 -6.50 7.63
CA LEU A 126 -7.29 -7.39 8.69
C LEU A 126 -7.58 -8.87 8.40
N LEU A 127 -8.79 -9.16 7.93
CA LEU A 127 -9.18 -10.50 7.51
C LEU A 127 -8.45 -10.97 6.24
N HIS A 128 -8.13 -10.05 5.33
CA HIS A 128 -7.28 -10.33 4.18
C HIS A 128 -5.86 -10.72 4.63
N ASN A 129 -5.24 -9.97 5.54
CA ASN A 129 -3.93 -10.33 6.09
C ASN A 129 -3.96 -11.71 6.76
N ALA A 130 -4.99 -11.99 7.58
CA ALA A 130 -5.18 -13.30 8.18
C ALA A 130 -5.31 -14.41 7.12
N ARG A 131 -6.08 -14.18 6.06
CA ARG A 131 -6.21 -15.11 4.93
C ARG A 131 -4.87 -15.33 4.24
N CYS A 132 -4.10 -14.27 4.02
CA CYS A 132 -2.76 -14.36 3.42
C CYS A 132 -1.85 -15.25 4.29
N CYS A 133 -1.87 -15.10 5.62
CA CYS A 133 -1.09 -15.95 6.53
C CYS A 133 -1.42 -17.46 6.43
N PHE A 134 -2.65 -17.83 6.02
CA PHE A 134 -3.04 -19.24 5.86
C PHE A 134 -2.77 -19.81 4.48
N TYR A 135 -2.87 -18.99 3.42
CA TYR A 135 -2.95 -19.47 2.04
C TYR A 135 -1.99 -18.79 1.07
N GLY A 136 -1.19 -17.82 1.55
CA GLY A 136 -0.43 -16.92 0.69
C GLY A 136 -1.33 -15.96 -0.11
N SER A 137 -0.71 -15.27 -1.06
CA SER A 137 -1.36 -14.40 -2.03
C SER A 137 -0.60 -14.41 -3.36
N ILE A 138 -1.18 -13.81 -4.40
CA ILE A 138 -0.47 -13.60 -5.67
C ILE A 138 0.80 -12.76 -5.43
N THR A 139 0.71 -11.77 -4.55
CA THR A 139 1.83 -10.92 -4.18
C THR A 139 2.95 -11.71 -3.50
N SER A 140 2.62 -12.57 -2.53
CA SER A 140 3.63 -13.40 -1.84
C SER A 140 4.34 -14.36 -2.80
N GLN A 141 3.60 -14.94 -3.75
CA GLN A 141 4.16 -15.79 -4.80
C GLN A 141 5.06 -15.00 -5.75
N PHE A 142 4.64 -13.80 -6.17
CA PHE A 142 5.41 -12.95 -7.09
C PHE A 142 6.76 -12.52 -6.50
N PHE A 143 6.80 -12.23 -5.20
CA PHE A 143 8.04 -11.86 -4.50
C PHE A 143 8.78 -13.04 -3.87
N GLU A 144 8.25 -14.27 -4.01
CA GLU A 144 8.80 -15.48 -3.40
C GLU A 144 9.04 -15.32 -1.88
N LEU A 145 8.12 -14.63 -1.20
CA LEU A 145 8.21 -14.35 0.22
C LEU A 145 6.92 -14.76 0.93
N GLU A 146 6.99 -15.85 1.69
CA GLU A 146 5.84 -16.34 2.44
C GLU A 146 5.44 -15.36 3.57
N PRO A 147 4.14 -15.20 3.84
CA PRO A 147 3.68 -14.46 5.00
C PRO A 147 4.01 -15.21 6.30
N PRO A 148 4.07 -14.50 7.44
CA PRO A 148 4.19 -15.14 8.74
C PRO A 148 3.00 -16.06 9.03
N SER A 149 3.14 -16.92 10.03
CA SER A 149 2.01 -17.69 10.53
C SER A 149 0.94 -16.77 11.13
N ILE A 150 -0.30 -17.27 11.19
CA ILE A 150 -1.42 -16.52 11.79
C ILE A 150 -1.15 -16.12 13.24
N ASN A 151 -0.41 -16.95 13.98
CA ASN A 151 -0.08 -16.68 15.38
C ASN A 151 0.94 -15.56 15.48
N GLU A 152 1.99 -15.56 14.66
CA GLU A 152 2.99 -14.48 14.63
C GLU A 152 2.39 -13.13 14.22
N TYR A 153 1.39 -13.13 13.34
CA TYR A 153 0.75 -11.90 12.88
C TYR A 153 -0.13 -11.20 13.93
N PHE A 154 -0.76 -11.95 14.84
CA PHE A 154 -1.72 -11.41 15.83
C PHE A 154 -1.16 -11.24 17.25
N VAL A 155 0.15 -11.40 17.43
CA VAL A 155 0.87 -11.14 18.70
C VAL A 155 1.17 -9.66 18.86
#